data_AF-A0A1F6XL85-F1
#
_entry.id   AF-A0A1F6XL85-F1
#
_cell.length_a   1.000
_cell.length_b   1.000
_cell.length_c   1.000
_cell.angle_alpha   90.00
_cell.angle_beta   90.00
_cell.angle_gamma   90.00
#
_symmetry.space_group_name_H-M   'P 1'
#
loop_
_entity.id
_entity.type
_entity.pdbx_description
1 polymer ?
#
loop_
_entity_poly.entity_id
_entity_poly.type
_entity_poly.pdbx_seq_one_letter_code
_entity_poly.pdbx_strand_id
1 'polypeptide(L)'
;MDSFIAKVNAQIINPLILFLFALAVVYFLFGLFQFIANANNDEKRTIGRSHMLWGIVGLTIMMGVWFILGLILNTFNIKDINPEAGTVKLPDYIPSTPNNLNKPTR
;
A
#
# COMPACT_ATOMS: atom_id res chain seq x y z
N MET A 1 -5.11 0.03 21.99
CA MET A 1 -3.99 -0.08 21.04
C MET A 1 -4.46 0.20 19.62
N ASP A 2 -5.55 -0.42 19.19
CA ASP A 2 -6.07 -0.36 17.81
C ASP A 2 -6.37 1.06 17.31
N SER A 3 -6.89 1.93 18.17
CA SER A 3 -7.14 3.34 17.83
C SER A 3 -5.87 4.13 17.48
N PHE A 4 -4.74 3.82 18.11
CA PHE A 4 -3.46 4.48 17.81
C PHE A 4 -2.95 4.06 16.43
N ILE A 5 -2.95 2.76 16.15
CA ILE A 5 -2.52 2.20 14.86
C ILE A 5 -3.40 2.71 13.72
N ALA A 6 -4.73 2.74 13.91
CA ALA A 6 -5.65 3.29 12.93
C ALA A 6 -5.39 4.77 12.61
N LYS A 7 -5.10 5.58 13.64
CA LYS A 7 -4.75 7.01 13.46
C LYS A 7 -3.42 7.19 12.74
N VAL A 8 -2.40 6.43 13.10
CA VAL A 8 -1.09 6.48 12.42
C VAL A 8 -1.25 6.11 10.95
N ASN A 9 -1.99 5.04 10.65
CA ASN A 9 -2.24 4.64 9.27
C ASN A 9 -2.96 5.73 8.47
N ALA A 10 -4.08 6.23 9.00
CA ALA A 10 -4.92 7.21 8.30
C ALA A 10 -4.26 8.59 8.14
N GLN A 11 -3.46 9.03 9.11
CA GLN A 11 -2.93 10.40 9.14
C GLN A 11 -1.48 10.51 8.67
N ILE A 12 -0.70 9.42 8.69
CA ILE A 12 0.72 9.44 8.35
C ILE A 12 0.98 8.53 7.16
N ILE A 13 0.64 7.25 7.27
CA ILE A 13 1.04 6.25 6.26
C ILE A 13 0.32 6.47 4.93
N ASN A 14 -1.02 6.59 4.95
CA ASN A 14 -1.80 6.77 3.71
C ASN A 14 -1.40 8.05 2.94
N PRO A 15 -1.30 9.23 3.58
CA PRO A 15 -0.80 10.44 2.91
C PRO A 15 0.63 10.30 2.40
N LEU A 16 1.51 9.64 3.15
CA LEU A 16 2.90 9.45 2.74
C LEU A 16 3.01 8.55 1.50
N ILE A 17 2.25 7.47 1.41
CA ILE A 17 2.21 6.60 0.22
C ILE A 17 1.76 7.41 -1.00
N LEU A 18 0.68 8.18 -0.87
CA LEU A 18 0.19 9.03 -1.96
C LEU A 18 1.24 10.08 -2.37
N PHE A 19 1.92 10.68 -1.41
CA PHE A 19 2.99 11.64 -1.65
C PHE A 19 4.19 11.01 -2.39
N LEU A 20 4.66 9.85 -1.95
CA LEU A 20 5.74 9.12 -2.61
C LEU A 20 5.35 8.67 -4.02
N PHE A 21 4.10 8.26 -4.23
CA PHE A 21 3.59 7.95 -5.56
C PHE A 21 3.61 9.18 -6.47
N ALA A 22 3.12 10.32 -5.98
CA ALA A 22 3.16 11.58 -6.72
C ALA A 22 4.60 11.99 -7.05
N LEU A 23 5.54 11.86 -6.11
CA LEU A 23 6.96 12.11 -6.35
C LEU A 23 7.55 11.18 -7.42
N ALA A 24 7.24 9.88 -7.38
CA ALA A 24 7.70 8.92 -8.38
C ALA A 24 7.18 9.28 -9.79
N VAL A 25 5.90 9.66 -9.90
CA VAL A 25 5.32 10.13 -11.17
C VAL A 25 6.01 11.41 -11.66
N VAL A 26 6.19 12.40 -10.79
CA VAL A 26 6.86 13.66 -11.15
C VAL A 26 8.30 13.40 -11.62
N TYR A 27 9.04 12.55 -10.91
CA TYR A 27 10.41 12.19 -11.27
C TYR A 27 10.49 11.45 -12.61
N PHE A 28 9.54 10.52 -12.85
CA PHE A 28 9.39 9.86 -14.14
C PHE A 28 9.12 10.86 -15.27
N LEU A 29 8.17 11.78 -15.07
CA LEU A 29 7.82 12.80 -16.06
C LEU A 29 8.97 13.77 -16.31
N PHE A 30 9.74 14.13 -15.28
CA PHE A 30 10.96 14.92 -15.43
C PHE A 30 11.99 14.22 -16.31
N GLY A 31 12.23 12.92 -16.07
CA GLY A 31 13.11 12.11 -16.91
C GLY A 31 12.62 12.02 -18.35
N LEU A 32 11.31 11.86 -18.55
CA LEU A 32 10.68 11.81 -19.88
C LEU A 32 10.84 13.13 -20.62
N PHE A 33 10.57 14.25 -19.96
CA PHE A 33 10.76 15.58 -20.52
C PHE A 33 12.21 15.80 -20.92
N GLN A 34 13.16 15.46 -20.04
CA GLN A 34 14.59 15.58 -20.32
C GLN A 34 15.03 14.67 -21.48
N PHE A 35 14.47 13.48 -21.59
CA PHE A 35 14.75 12.54 -22.67
C PHE A 35 14.28 13.08 -24.03
N ILE A 36 13.08 13.66 -24.10
CA ILE A 36 12.52 14.23 -25.34
C ILE A 36 13.23 15.54 -25.71
N ALA A 37 13.41 16.45 -24.75
CA ALA A 37 14.00 17.77 -24.98
C ALA A 37 15.47 17.70 -25.42
N ASN A 38 16.21 16.66 -25.02
CA ASN A 38 17.61 16.47 -25.36
C ASN A 38 17.83 15.37 -26.41
N ALA A 39 16.87 15.16 -27.32
CA ALA A 39 16.95 14.11 -28.34
C ALA A 39 18.23 14.17 -29.22
N ASN A 40 18.80 15.37 -29.40
CA ASN A 40 20.01 15.61 -30.22
C ASN A 40 21.33 15.54 -29.42
N ASN A 41 21.29 15.24 -28.11
CA ASN A 41 22.47 15.14 -27.27
C ASN A 41 22.44 13.80 -26.50
N ASP A 42 23.27 12.85 -26.94
CA ASP A 42 23.26 11.48 -26.44
C ASP A 42 23.61 11.36 -24.95
N GLU A 43 24.44 12.25 -24.42
CA GLU A 43 24.80 12.28 -23.00
C GLU A 43 23.59 12.67 -22.13
N LYS A 44 22.94 13.79 -22.46
CA LYS A 44 21.76 14.27 -21.75
C LYS A 44 20.55 13.35 -21.92
N ARG A 45 20.45 12.67 -23.06
CA ARG A 45 19.45 11.64 -23.33
C ARG A 45 19.64 10.42 -22.45
N THR A 46 20.88 10.00 -22.21
CA THR A 46 21.20 8.89 -21.30
C THR A 46 20.81 9.23 -19.87
N ILE A 47 21.06 10.46 -19.41
CA ILE A 47 20.62 10.94 -18.10
C ILE A 47 19.09 10.92 -17.98
N GLY A 48 18.36 11.42 -18.99
CA GLY A 48 16.90 11.37 -19.02
C GLY A 48 16.34 9.94 -18.93
N ARG A 49 16.98 8.98 -19.62
CA ARG A 49 16.63 7.55 -19.50
C ARG A 49 16.80 7.03 -18.09
N SER A 50 17.92 7.34 -17.43
CA SER A 50 18.15 6.92 -16.05
C SER A 50 17.07 7.45 -15.11
N HIS A 51 16.66 8.72 -15.25
CA HIS A 51 15.57 9.29 -14.45
C HIS A 51 14.23 8.59 -14.70
N MET A 52 13.89 8.29 -15.96
CA MET A 52 12.68 7.50 -16.27
C MET A 52 12.74 6.11 -15.62
N LEU A 53 13.87 5.42 -15.69
CA LEU A 53 14.02 4.08 -15.11
C LEU A 53 13.80 4.09 -13.60
N TRP A 54 14.42 5.02 -12.87
CA TRP A 54 14.21 5.15 -11.42
C TRP A 54 12.75 5.47 -11.07
N GLY A 55 12.08 6.31 -11.87
CA GLY A 55 10.64 6.55 -11.73
C GLY A 55 9.81 5.29 -11.94
N ILE A 56 10.09 4.52 -13.00
CA ILE A 56 9.40 3.25 -13.30
C ILE A 56 9.62 2.23 -12.18
N VAL A 57 10.83 2.10 -11.65
CA VAL A 57 11.12 1.19 -10.53
C VAL A 57 10.26 1.57 -9.32
N GLY A 58 10.18 2.86 -8.97
CA GLY A 58 9.32 3.33 -7.89
C GLY A 58 7.84 2.97 -8.10
N LEU A 59 7.30 3.23 -9.30
CA LEU A 59 5.92 2.88 -9.65
C LEU A 59 5.67 1.38 -9.64
N THR A 60 6.66 0.59 -10.08
CA THR A 60 6.59 -0.87 -10.13
C THR A 60 6.52 -1.46 -8.73
N ILE A 61 7.30 -0.94 -7.78
CA ILE A 61 7.24 -1.37 -6.38
C ILE A 61 5.85 -1.08 -5.80
N MET A 62 5.30 0.11 -6.04
CA MET A 62 3.96 0.46 -5.56
C MET A 62 2.89 -0.48 -6.12
N MET A 63 2.90 -0.77 -7.42
CA MET A 63 2.00 -1.75 -8.03
C MET A 63 2.27 -3.18 -7.53
N GLY A 64 3.53 -3.53 -7.29
CA GLY A 64 3.96 -4.83 -6.81
C GLY A 64 3.39 -5.17 -5.44
N VAL A 65 3.30 -4.20 -4.53
CA VAL A 65 2.66 -4.40 -3.22
C VAL A 65 1.19 -4.79 -3.40
N TRP A 66 0.42 -4.04 -4.19
CA TRP A 66 -1.00 -4.36 -4.45
C TRP A 66 -1.17 -5.71 -5.13
N PHE A 67 -0.31 -6.02 -6.09
CA PHE A 67 -0.32 -7.29 -6.80
C PHE A 67 -0.10 -8.47 -5.84
N ILE A 68 0.94 -8.38 -4.99
CA ILE A 68 1.27 -9.43 -4.03
C ILE A 68 0.16 -9.58 -2.98
N LEU A 69 -0.36 -8.47 -2.45
CA LEU A 69 -1.47 -8.49 -1.50
C LEU A 69 -2.71 -9.16 -2.11
N GLY A 70 -3.09 -8.79 -3.34
CA GLY A 70 -4.20 -9.40 -4.05
C GLY A 70 -4.00 -10.90 -4.28
N LEU A 71 -2.78 -11.29 -4.65
CA LEU A 71 -2.43 -12.69 -4.86
C LEU A 71 -2.60 -13.49 -3.56
N ILE A 72 -2.03 -13.02 -2.45
CA ILE A 72 -2.12 -13.68 -1.15
C ILE A 72 -3.60 -13.78 -0.70
N LEU A 73 -4.34 -12.68 -0.72
CA LEU A 73 -5.74 -12.67 -0.27
C LEU A 73 -6.61 -13.60 -1.10
N ASN A 74 -6.39 -13.66 -2.42
CA ASN A 74 -7.10 -14.56 -3.31
C ASN A 74 -6.69 -16.03 -3.12
N THR A 75 -5.39 -16.30 -2.97
CA THR A 75 -4.86 -17.66 -2.75
C THR A 75 -5.40 -18.28 -1.47
N PHE A 76 -5.53 -17.49 -0.40
CA PHE A 76 -6.08 -17.96 0.89
C PHE A 76 -7.58 -17.69 1.04
N ASN A 77 -8.25 -17.17 0.01
CA ASN A 77 -9.69 -16.84 0.01
C ASN A 77 -10.13 -15.96 1.21
N ILE A 78 -9.32 -14.97 1.57
CA ILE A 78 -9.57 -14.06 2.69
C ILE A 78 -10.38 -12.86 2.21
N LYS A 79 -11.56 -12.64 2.80
CA LYS A 79 -12.49 -11.55 2.40
C LYS A 79 -12.64 -10.42 3.41
N ASP A 80 -12.15 -10.64 4.63
CA ASP A 80 -12.41 -9.75 5.76
C ASP A 80 -11.35 -8.68 5.97
N ILE A 81 -10.33 -8.62 5.11
CA ILE A 81 -9.25 -7.65 5.18
C ILE A 81 -9.35 -6.72 3.97
N ASN A 82 -9.39 -5.40 4.22
CA ASN A 82 -9.22 -4.40 3.18
C ASN A 82 -7.88 -3.66 3.41
N PRO A 83 -6.83 -3.99 2.63
CA PRO A 83 -5.51 -3.37 2.78
C PRO A 83 -5.48 -1.90 2.32
N GLU A 84 -6.37 -1.47 1.42
CA GLU A 84 -6.49 -0.05 1.01
C GLU A 84 -7.03 0.82 2.14
N ALA A 85 -8.05 0.34 2.83
CA ALA A 85 -8.65 1.03 3.95
C ALA A 85 -7.88 0.78 5.27
N GLY A 86 -6.96 -0.18 5.31
CA GLY A 86 -6.28 -0.62 6.53
C GLY A 86 -7.25 -1.20 7.57
N THR A 87 -8.38 -1.77 7.13
CA THR A 87 -9.44 -2.28 8.01
C THR A 87 -9.49 -3.80 8.01
N VAL A 88 -9.73 -4.38 9.18
CA VAL A 88 -10.00 -5.81 9.37
C VAL A 88 -11.39 -5.96 9.97
N LYS A 89 -12.24 -6.78 9.33
CA LYS A 89 -13.51 -7.22 9.89
C LYS A 89 -13.26 -8.54 10.61
N LEU A 90 -13.62 -8.62 11.88
CA LEU A 90 -13.54 -9.86 12.64
C LEU A 90 -14.96 -10.35 12.91
N PRO A 91 -15.23 -11.67 12.82
CA PRO A 91 -16.45 -12.24 13.36
C PRO A 91 -16.56 -11.89 14.85
N ASP A 92 -17.78 -11.65 15.33
CA ASP A 92 -18.01 -11.38 16.75
C ASP A 92 -17.47 -12.54 17.60
N TYR A 93 -16.61 -12.23 18.55
CA TYR A 93 -16.19 -13.21 19.54
C TYR A 93 -17.35 -13.48 20.49
N ILE A 94 -18.05 -14.58 20.28
CA ILE A 94 -19.05 -15.10 21.21
C ILE A 94 -18.33 -16.06 22.15
N PRO A 95 -17.95 -15.63 23.37
CA PRO A 95 -17.39 -16.56 24.34
C PRO A 95 -18.43 -17.63 24.63
N SER A 96 -18.04 -18.90 24.54
CA SER A 96 -18.79 -20.00 25.13
C SER A 96 -18.67 -19.88 26.64
N THR A 97 -19.38 -18.93 27.26
CA THR A 97 -19.51 -18.92 28.71
C THR A 97 -20.18 -20.23 29.08
N PRO A 98 -19.54 -21.12 29.87
CA PRO A 98 -20.27 -22.23 30.43
C PRO A 98 -21.43 -21.59 31.20
N ASN A 99 -22.64 -22.00 30.87
CA ASN A 99 -23.90 -21.49 31.40
C ASN A 99 -24.13 -21.91 32.87
N ASN A 100 -23.06 -22.16 33.63
CA ASN A 100 -23.09 -22.64 35.00
C ASN A 100 -22.99 -21.52 36.06
N LEU A 101 -22.89 -20.25 35.65
CA LEU A 101 -22.93 -19.08 36.53
C LEU A 101 -24.31 -18.80 37.15
N ASN A 102 -25.36 -19.54 36.76
CA ASN A 102 -26.72 -19.44 37.32
C ASN A 102 -27.13 -20.66 38.17
N LYS A 103 -26.29 -21.70 38.31
CA LYS A 103 -26.68 -22.90 39.06
C LYS A 103 -26.79 -22.53 40.54
N PRO A 104 -27.99 -22.61 41.18
CA PRO A 104 -28.08 -22.40 42.61
C PRO A 104 -27.20 -23.46 43.27
N THR A 105 -26.13 -23.02 43.92
CA THR A 105 -25.34 -23.84 44.83
C THR A 105 -26.30 -24.27 45.93
N ARG A 106 -26.70 -25.55 45.88
CA ARG A 106 -27.60 -26.15 46.85
C ARG A 106 -26.99 -26.12 48.25
#